data_AF-A0A968X5G1-F1
#
_entry.id   AF-A0A968X5G1-F1
#
_cell.length_a   1.000
_cell.length_b   1.000
_cell.length_c   1.000
_cell.angle_alpha   90.00
_cell.angle_beta   90.00
_cell.angle_gamma   90.00
#
_symmetry.space_group_name_H-M   'P 1'
#
loop_
_entity.id
_entity.type
_entity.pdbx_description
1 polymer ?
#
loop_
_entity_poly.entity_id
_entity_poly.type
_entity_poly.pdbx_seq_one_letter_code
_entity_poly.pdbx_strand_id
1 'polypeptide(L)'
;LVNRRSPERVTIDFDLSFIKQGEAKHYPQLVIAEVKQPRFSRQSPFVQALRAQRSQRMGFSKYCIGIATEHAAVKSNGFKPTLSGMARFC
;
A
#
# COMPACT_ATOMS: atom_id res chain seq x y z
N LEU A 1 -9.79 -7.72 -16.26
CA LEU A 1 -9.75 -9.19 -16.22
C LEU A 1 -10.24 -9.65 -14.85
N VAL A 2 -11.29 -10.49 -14.78
CA VAL A 2 -11.78 -11.09 -13.52
C VAL A 2 -11.61 -12.59 -13.65
N ASN A 3 -10.91 -13.20 -12.70
CA ASN A 3 -10.78 -14.65 -12.61
C ASN A 3 -12.13 -15.25 -12.20
N ARG A 4 -12.73 -16.06 -13.07
CA ARG A 4 -14.08 -16.64 -12.89
C ARG A 4 -14.12 -17.81 -11.89
N ARG A 5 -12.98 -18.40 -11.53
CA ARG A 5 -12.89 -19.53 -10.56
C ARG A 5 -12.54 -19.05 -9.15
N SER A 6 -11.81 -17.95 -9.05
CA SER A 6 -11.55 -17.25 -7.78
C SER A 6 -11.79 -15.77 -8.03
N PRO A 7 -12.95 -15.20 -7.63
CA PRO A 7 -13.25 -13.79 -7.86
C PRO A 7 -12.25 -12.92 -7.09
N GLU A 8 -11.20 -12.54 -7.80
CA GLU A 8 -10.13 -11.67 -7.35
C GLU A 8 -9.97 -10.56 -8.39
N ARG A 9 -9.94 -9.32 -7.90
CA ARG A 9 -9.57 -8.15 -8.68
C ARG A 9 -8.34 -7.53 -8.03
N VAL A 10 -7.28 -7.40 -8.81
CA VAL A 10 -6.03 -6.79 -8.36
C VAL A 10 -5.87 -5.44 -9.05
N THR A 11 -5.48 -4.42 -8.28
CA THR A 11 -4.98 -3.16 -8.80
C THR A 11 -3.56 -2.94 -8.29
N ILE A 12 -2.73 -2.35 -9.15
CA ILE A 12 -1.35 -2.00 -8.82
C ILE A 12 -1.20 -0.53 -9.19
N ASP A 13 -1.06 0.31 -8.17
CA ASP A 13 -0.93 1.74 -8.32
C ASP A 13 0.55 2.12 -8.19
N PHE A 14 1.07 2.76 -9.23
CA PHE A 14 2.44 3.30 -9.31
C PHE A 14 2.42 4.81 -9.04
N ASP A 15 3.61 5.41 -8.95
CA ASP A 15 3.81 6.86 -8.84
C ASP A 15 3.02 7.48 -7.67
N LEU A 16 3.11 6.84 -6.50
CA LEU A 16 2.42 7.32 -5.32
C LEU A 16 2.92 8.72 -4.94
N SER A 17 2.00 9.68 -4.85
CA SER A 17 2.28 11.04 -4.40
C SER A 17 1.23 11.55 -3.42
N PHE A 18 1.65 12.29 -2.40
CA PHE A 18 0.77 13.05 -1.51
C PHE A 18 0.94 14.54 -1.75
N ILE A 19 -0.15 15.28 -1.84
CA ILE A 19 -0.14 16.73 -2.10
C ILE A 19 -0.80 17.44 -0.92
N LYS A 20 -0.11 18.43 -0.38
CA LYS A 20 -0.62 19.31 0.68
C LYS A 20 -0.22 20.75 0.40
N GLN A 21 -1.20 21.66 0.36
CA GLN A 21 -0.96 23.10 0.21
C GLN A 21 -0.04 23.48 -0.96
N GLY A 22 -0.03 22.68 -2.04
CA GLY A 22 0.82 22.90 -3.22
C GLY A 22 2.17 22.18 -3.19
N GLU A 23 2.58 21.64 -2.05
CA GLU A 23 3.77 20.78 -1.96
C GLU A 23 3.40 19.32 -2.23
N ALA A 24 4.18 18.67 -3.10
CA ALA A 24 4.00 17.28 -3.47
C ALA A 24 5.17 16.43 -2.96
N LYS A 25 4.85 15.33 -2.30
CA LYS A 25 5.82 14.33 -1.87
C LYS A 25 5.65 13.05 -2.67
N HIS A 26 6.72 12.63 -3.35
CA HIS A 26 6.71 11.52 -4.28
C HIS A 26 7.38 10.27 -3.70
N TYR A 27 6.84 9.11 -4.03
CA TYR A 27 7.31 7.79 -3.59
C TYR A 27 7.50 6.85 -4.79
N PRO A 28 8.46 7.12 -5.69
CA PRO A 28 8.61 6.38 -6.95
C PRO A 28 8.99 4.91 -6.76
N GLN A 29 9.62 4.55 -5.63
CA GLN A 29 10.01 3.17 -5.33
C GLN A 29 8.91 2.41 -4.57
N LEU A 30 7.78 3.05 -4.26
CA LEU A 30 6.67 2.43 -3.55
C LEU A 30 5.50 2.18 -4.49
N VAL A 31 4.99 0.95 -4.45
CA VAL A 31 3.85 0.52 -5.25
C VAL A 31 2.76 0.01 -4.31
N ILE A 32 1.50 0.38 -4.58
CA ILE A 32 0.35 -0.10 -3.81
C ILE A 32 -0.33 -1.21 -4.59
N ALA A 33 -0.21 -2.44 -4.11
CA ALA A 33 -0.94 -3.58 -4.63
C ALA A 33 -2.20 -3.84 -3.77
N GLU A 34 -3.39 -3.56 -4.32
CA GLU A 34 -4.68 -3.82 -3.67
C GLU A 34 -5.34 -5.07 -4.26
N VAL A 35 -5.74 -5.98 -3.37
CA VAL A 35 -6.40 -7.24 -3.73
C VAL A 35 -7.83 -7.21 -3.19
N LYS A 36 -8.82 -7.24 -4.08
CA LYS A 36 -10.26 -7.29 -3.74
C LYS A 36 -10.79 -8.70 -3.93
N GLN A 37 -11.30 -9.28 -2.85
CA GLN A 37 -11.91 -10.61 -2.81
C GLN A 37 -13.18 -10.58 -1.94
N PRO A 38 -14.20 -11.42 -2.20
CA PRO A 38 -15.39 -11.51 -1.35
C PRO A 38 -15.05 -11.92 0.09
N ARG A 39 -14.07 -12.81 0.25
CA ARG A 39 -13.47 -13.19 1.53
C ARG A 39 -11.97 -13.24 1.35
N PHE A 40 -11.23 -12.68 2.32
CA PHE A 40 -9.77 -12.75 2.30
C PHE A 40 -9.32 -14.21 2.24
N SER A 41 -8.52 -14.55 1.23
CA SER A 41 -7.98 -15.89 1.06
C SER A 41 -6.50 -15.86 0.74
N ARG A 42 -5.72 -16.58 1.56
CA ARG A 42 -4.29 -16.80 1.34
C ARG A 42 -4.01 -17.65 0.10
N GLN A 43 -5.04 -18.30 -0.44
CA GLN A 43 -4.96 -19.09 -1.67
C GLN A 43 -5.10 -18.24 -2.93
N SER A 44 -5.28 -16.92 -2.83
CA SER A 44 -5.28 -16.07 -4.03
C SER A 44 -3.97 -16.26 -4.82
N PRO A 45 -4.01 -16.44 -6.14
CA PRO A 45 -2.81 -16.53 -6.96
C PRO A 45 -1.88 -15.34 -6.78
N PHE A 46 -2.43 -14.12 -6.73
CA PHE A 46 -1.65 -12.90 -6.55
C PHE A 46 -1.02 -12.80 -5.16
N VAL A 47 -1.78 -13.14 -4.12
CA VAL A 47 -1.30 -13.22 -2.74
C VAL A 47 -0.24 -14.30 -2.58
N GLN A 48 -0.27 -15.40 -3.34
CA GLN A 48 0.79 -16.41 -3.34
C GLN A 48 2.05 -15.90 -4.05
N ALA A 49 1.90 -15.29 -5.23
CA ALA A 49 3.01 -14.73 -6.01
C ALA A 49 3.81 -13.68 -5.21
N LEU A 50 3.12 -12.72 -4.58
CA LEU A 50 3.75 -11.72 -3.71
C LEU A 50 4.49 -12.33 -2.51
N ARG A 51 4.16 -13.57 -2.14
CA ARG A 51 4.71 -14.25 -0.96
C ARG A 51 6.02 -14.95 -1.31
N ALA A 52 6.05 -15.56 -2.50
CA ALA A 52 7.25 -16.16 -3.06
C ALA A 52 8.36 -15.12 -3.25
N GLN A 53 8.01 -13.88 -3.64
CA GLN A 53 8.98 -12.80 -3.84
C GLN A 53 9.54 -12.17 -2.55
N ARG A 54 9.10 -12.60 -1.35
CA ARG A 54 9.51 -12.06 -0.05
C ARG A 54 9.39 -10.53 0.11
N SER A 55 8.63 -9.86 -0.75
CA SER A 55 8.41 -8.42 -0.65
C SER A 55 7.76 -8.08 0.69
N GLN A 56 8.31 -7.07 1.38
CA GLN A 56 7.79 -6.65 2.68
C GLN A 56 6.34 -6.17 2.53
N ARG A 57 5.40 -6.92 3.09
CA ARG A 57 3.98 -6.55 3.05
C ARG A 57 3.68 -5.57 4.16
N MET A 58 3.25 -4.37 3.79
CA MET A 58 2.65 -3.43 4.73
C MET A 58 1.29 -3.04 4.18
N GLY A 59 0.24 -3.32 4.95
CA GLY A 59 -1.12 -2.86 4.62
C GLY A 59 -1.36 -1.51 5.28
N PHE A 60 -1.76 -0.51 4.50
CA PHE A 60 -2.13 0.81 5.03
C PHE A 60 -3.15 1.49 4.12
N SER A 61 -3.92 2.40 4.71
CA SER A 61 -4.81 3.29 3.95
C SER A 61 -3.99 4.43 3.34
N LYS A 62 -4.18 4.68 2.03
CA LYS A 62 -3.61 5.83 1.30
C LYS A 62 -3.87 7.15 2.02
N TYR A 63 -5.07 7.32 2.55
CA TYR A 63 -5.45 8.53 3.27
C TYR A 63 -4.70 8.65 4.60
N CYS A 64 -4.73 7.59 5.42
CA CYS A 64 -4.10 7.63 6.75
C CYS A 64 -2.59 7.83 6.67
N ILE A 65 -1.92 7.20 5.69
CA ILE A 65 -0.49 7.38 5.51
C ILE A 65 -0.17 8.78 4.99
N GLY A 66 -0.98 9.33 4.08
CA GLY A 66 -0.82 10.71 3.61
C GLY A 66 -0.94 11.71 4.75
N ILE A 67 -1.97 11.57 5.60
CA ILE A 67 -2.10 12.42 6.80
C ILE A 67 -0.92 12.23 7.76
N ALA A 68 -0.54 10.98 8.05
CA ALA A 68 0.56 10.70 8.96
C ALA A 68 1.93 11.18 8.45
N THR A 69 2.09 11.35 7.14
CA THR A 69 3.31 11.84 6.51
C THR A 69 3.32 13.37 6.42
N GLU A 70 2.20 13.98 6.02
CA GLU A 70 2.13 15.41 5.68
C GLU A 70 1.66 16.30 6.86
N HIS A 71 1.10 15.71 7.92
CA HIS A 71 0.60 16.44 9.09
C HIS A 71 1.30 16.00 10.38
N ALA A 72 2.45 16.61 10.68
CA ALA A 72 3.23 16.34 11.90
C ALA A 72 2.44 16.55 13.21
N ALA A 73 1.39 17.39 13.20
CA ALA A 73 0.52 17.62 14.35
C ALA A 73 -0.44 16.44 14.65
N VAL A 74 -0.63 15.51 13.72
CA VAL A 74 -1.52 14.35 13.90
C VAL A 74 -0.74 13.20 14.53
N LYS A 75 -1.28 12.62 15.61
CA LYS A 75 -0.66 11.48 16.29
C LYS A 75 -0.53 10.28 15.34
N SER A 76 0.70 9.95 14.96
CA SER A 76 1.01 8.90 13.98
C SER A 76 1.65 7.64 14.56
N ASN A 77 1.67 7.50 15.91
CA ASN A 77 2.37 6.39 16.59
C ASN A 77 1.97 4.99 16.10
N GLY A 78 0.71 4.77 15.74
CA GLY A 78 0.24 3.48 15.20
C GLY A 78 0.71 3.21 13.76
N PHE A 79 1.08 4.26 13.02
CA PHE A 79 1.58 4.17 11.65
C PHE A 79 3.11 4.23 11.57
N LYS A 80 3.81 4.45 12.69
CA LYS A 80 5.29 4.44 12.75
C LYS A 80 5.92 3.21 12.10
N PRO A 81 5.45 1.96 12.32
CA PRO A 81 6.03 0.80 11.64
C PRO A 81 5.95 0.90 10.11
N THR A 82 4.82 1.36 9.58
CA THR A 82 4.60 1.56 8.15
C THR A 82 5.48 2.68 7.60
N LEU A 83 5.51 3.84 8.28
CA LEU A 83 6.32 4.99 7.88
C LEU A 83 7.82 4.65 7.88
N SER A 84 8.32 3.98 8.92
CA SER A 84 9.71 3.52 8.99
C SER A 84 10.04 2.51 7.90
N GLY A 85 9.09 1.65 7.52
CA GLY A 85 9.27 0.74 6.39
C GLY A 85 9.32 1.48 5.05
N MET A 86 8.48 2.50 4.85
CA MET A 86 8.47 3.31 3.63
C MET A 86 9.75 4.14 3.47
N ALA A 87 10.28 4.67 4.59
CA ALA A 87 11.52 5.44 4.60
C ALA A 87 12.76 4.65 4.16
N ARG A 88 12.70 3.31 4.11
CA ARG A 88 13.78 2.47 3.58
C ARG A 88 13.87 2.48 2.05
N PHE A 89 12.83 2.99 1.39
CA PHE A 89 12.70 3.05 -0.07
C PHE A 89 12.63 4.49 -0.59
N CYS A 90 12.95 5.48 0.26
CA CYS A 90 12.99 6.91 -0.07
C CYS A 90 14.41 7.45 0.08
#